data_AF-A0A7S0JSP7-F1
#
_entry.id   AF-A0A7S0JSP7-F1
#
_cell.length_a   1.000
_cell.length_b   1.000
_cell.length_c   1.000
_cell.angle_alpha   90.00
_cell.angle_beta   90.00
_cell.angle_gamma   90.00
#
_symmetry.space_group_name_H-M   'P 1'
#
loop_
_entity.id
_entity.type
_entity.pdbx_description
1 polymer ?
#
loop_
_entity_poly.entity_id
_entity_poly.type
_entity_poly.pdbx_seq_one_letter_code
_entity_poly.pdbx_strand_id
1 'polypeptide(L)'
;GLGCRTFVDEVYSAGALPEVAGGGSVALRVVPYQLTSEVDRLRELLSRVRPEEREYDVAFVGATSFARRTAVAAMAAQGLTVAIVNGDPANRDLGIASARVLVNIHYQATYFVFESLRCDRWIAAGHVVVSEPSWGDDTNDLRGAYVTSPEPTPHSLVATVVRVLSDLEGTRARLSAALSERLESVRASRGAALASWLADD
;
A
#
# COMPACT_ATOMS: atom_id res chain seq x y z
N GLY A 1 -18.41 -25.25 6.99
CA GLY A 1 -17.39 -25.77 6.06
C GLY A 1 -16.56 -24.60 5.59
N LEU A 2 -15.34 -24.46 6.12
CA LEU A 2 -14.47 -23.30 5.91
C LEU A 2 -13.63 -23.54 4.66
N GLY A 3 -13.85 -22.75 3.62
CA GLY A 3 -13.02 -22.74 2.42
C GLY A 3 -11.94 -21.67 2.54
N CYS A 4 -10.80 -22.00 3.15
CA CYS A 4 -9.57 -21.24 2.96
C CYS A 4 -8.97 -21.69 1.62
N ARG A 5 -9.00 -20.82 0.60
CA ARG A 5 -8.33 -21.09 -0.69
C ARG A 5 -6.96 -20.44 -0.67
N THR A 6 -5.95 -21.18 -0.23
CA THR A 6 -4.55 -20.89 -0.51
C THR A 6 -4.23 -21.32 -1.94
N PHE A 7 -3.90 -20.38 -2.81
CA PHE A 7 -3.19 -20.68 -4.05
C PHE A 7 -1.70 -20.81 -3.73
N VAL A 8 -1.17 -22.02 -3.87
CA VAL A 8 0.27 -22.29 -3.91
C VAL A 8 0.49 -22.94 -5.26
N ASP A 9 1.16 -22.25 -6.17
CA ASP A 9 1.82 -22.91 -7.30
C ASP A 9 3.23 -22.36 -7.48
N GLU A 10 4.13 -23.30 -7.65
CA GLU A 10 5.57 -23.18 -7.75
C GLU A 10 6.01 -22.67 -9.13
N VAL A 11 7.20 -22.06 -9.14
CA VAL A 11 8.38 -22.41 -9.96
C VAL A 11 9.11 -21.13 -10.38
N TYR A 12 10.30 -20.98 -9.80
CA TYR A 12 11.31 -19.99 -10.18
C TYR A 12 11.66 -20.11 -11.67
N SER A 13 11.60 -18.99 -12.39
CA SER A 13 12.50 -18.73 -13.51
C SER A 13 13.05 -17.32 -13.35
N ALA A 14 14.30 -17.24 -12.92
CA ALA A 14 15.08 -16.02 -12.96
C ALA A 14 15.30 -15.67 -14.44
N GLY A 15 14.44 -14.81 -14.99
CA GLY A 15 14.71 -14.18 -16.28
C GLY A 15 16.00 -13.38 -16.17
N ALA A 16 17.01 -13.76 -16.94
CA ALA A 16 18.28 -13.06 -17.01
C ALA A 16 18.06 -11.58 -17.36
N LEU A 17 18.69 -10.69 -16.60
CA LEU A 17 18.79 -9.29 -16.98
C LEU A 17 19.59 -9.18 -18.29
N PRO A 18 19.19 -8.32 -19.24
CA PRO A 18 19.91 -8.18 -20.49
C PRO A 18 21.32 -7.62 -20.21
N GLU A 19 22.33 -8.24 -20.83
CA GLU A 19 23.71 -7.73 -20.84
C GLU A 19 23.73 -6.36 -21.53
N VAL A 20 24.04 -5.31 -20.78
CA VAL A 20 24.30 -3.99 -21.33
C VAL A 20 25.79 -3.93 -21.66
N ALA A 21 26.10 -4.04 -22.95
CA ALA A 21 27.46 -3.84 -23.45
C ALA A 21 27.85 -2.36 -23.32
N GLY A 22 28.72 -2.06 -22.35
CA GLY A 22 29.33 -0.74 -22.19
C GLY A 22 29.59 -0.41 -20.71
N GLY A 23 30.87 -0.37 -20.33
CA GLY A 23 31.34 -0.05 -18.97
C GLY A 23 31.17 1.42 -18.55
N GLY A 24 30.00 2.01 -18.81
CA GLY A 24 29.57 3.27 -18.22
C GLY A 24 28.61 2.97 -17.07
N SER A 25 28.83 3.58 -15.90
CA SER A 25 27.87 3.59 -14.81
C SER A 25 26.59 4.29 -15.30
N VAL A 26 25.60 3.54 -15.78
CA VAL A 26 24.27 4.09 -16.04
C VAL A 26 23.65 4.37 -14.68
N ALA A 27 23.65 5.64 -14.27
CA ALA A 27 22.90 6.07 -13.10
C ALA A 27 21.42 5.74 -13.34
N LEU A 28 20.86 4.84 -12.52
CA LEU A 28 19.45 4.48 -12.61
C LEU A 28 18.62 5.72 -12.22
N ARG A 29 17.94 6.32 -13.19
CA ARG A 29 17.05 7.47 -12.96
C ARG A 29 15.73 6.96 -12.40
N VAL A 30 15.49 7.16 -11.10
CA VAL A 30 14.22 6.83 -10.45
C VAL A 30 13.33 8.07 -10.47
N VAL A 31 12.25 8.02 -11.25
CA VAL A 31 11.22 9.06 -11.24
C VAL A 31 10.21 8.75 -10.14
N PRO A 32 9.92 9.69 -9.22
CA PRO A 32 8.91 9.50 -8.18
C PRO A 32 7.57 9.08 -8.78
N TYR A 33 6.88 8.10 -8.18
CA TYR A 33 5.61 7.56 -8.70
C TYR A 33 4.52 8.65 -8.84
N GLN A 34 4.62 9.72 -8.06
CA GLN A 34 3.71 10.88 -8.11
C GLN A 34 3.78 11.62 -9.46
N LEU A 35 4.87 11.44 -10.22
CA LEU A 35 5.14 12.05 -11.51
C LEU A 35 4.97 11.06 -12.67
N THR A 36 4.48 9.84 -12.42
CA THR A 36 4.23 8.82 -13.46
C THR A 36 2.73 8.57 -13.62
N SER A 37 2.36 7.82 -14.67
CA SER A 37 0.99 7.37 -14.90
C SER A 37 0.54 6.24 -13.95
N GLU A 38 1.39 5.82 -13.00
CA GLU A 38 1.10 4.71 -12.10
C GLU A 38 -0.14 5.01 -11.24
N VAL A 39 -0.24 6.21 -10.66
CA VAL A 39 -1.37 6.60 -9.82
C VAL A 39 -2.70 6.55 -10.59
N ASP A 40 -2.69 6.98 -11.86
CA ASP A 40 -3.89 6.99 -12.70
C ASP A 40 -4.34 5.56 -13.05
N ARG A 41 -3.39 4.67 -13.34
CA ARG A 41 -3.67 3.24 -13.54
C ARG A 41 -4.27 2.60 -12.27
N LEU A 42 -3.71 2.89 -11.09
CA LEU A 42 -4.24 2.37 -9.83
C LEU A 42 -5.64 2.93 -9.54
N ARG A 43 -5.89 4.20 -9.84
CA ARG A 43 -7.22 4.83 -9.72
C ARG A 43 -8.23 4.17 -10.65
N GLU A 44 -7.83 3.86 -11.89
CA GLU A 44 -8.66 3.11 -12.84
C GLU A 44 -9.04 1.74 -12.25
N LEU A 45 -8.08 0.98 -11.71
CA LEU A 45 -8.36 -0.30 -11.04
C LEU A 45 -9.40 -0.15 -9.92
N LEU A 46 -9.25 0.86 -9.07
CA LEU A 46 -10.18 1.11 -7.96
C LEU A 46 -11.59 1.51 -8.42
N SER A 47 -11.72 2.09 -9.62
CA SER A 47 -12.99 2.53 -10.18
C SER A 47 -13.84 1.42 -10.80
N ARG A 48 -13.23 0.26 -11.10
CA ARG A 48 -13.91 -0.88 -11.76
C ARG A 48 -14.97 -1.53 -10.87
N VAL A 49 -14.78 -1.52 -9.56
CA VAL A 49 -15.66 -2.17 -8.59
C VAL A 49 -15.87 -1.23 -7.41
N ARG A 50 -17.13 -0.99 -7.04
CA ARG A 50 -17.47 -0.15 -5.89
C ARG A 50 -16.94 -0.79 -4.61
N PRO A 51 -16.48 -0.01 -3.61
CA PRO A 51 -15.90 -0.57 -2.39
C PRO A 51 -16.77 -1.65 -1.73
N GLU A 52 -18.08 -1.45 -1.63
CA GLU A 52 -19.04 -2.40 -1.05
C GLU A 52 -19.15 -3.73 -1.82
N GLU A 53 -18.79 -3.76 -3.10
CA GLU A 53 -18.85 -4.94 -3.97
C GLU A 53 -17.50 -5.68 -4.06
N ARG A 54 -16.46 -5.15 -3.43
CA ARG A 54 -15.12 -5.76 -3.45
C ARG A 54 -15.11 -7.11 -2.73
N GLU A 55 -14.33 -8.05 -3.28
CA GLU A 55 -14.26 -9.44 -2.83
C GLU A 55 -13.72 -9.57 -1.41
N TYR A 56 -12.77 -8.71 -1.04
CA TYR A 56 -12.09 -8.77 0.25
C TYR A 56 -12.37 -7.51 1.08
N ASP A 57 -12.46 -7.69 2.39
CA ASP A 57 -12.47 -6.56 3.33
C ASP A 57 -11.08 -5.94 3.43
N VAL A 58 -10.04 -6.78 3.44
CA VAL A 58 -8.67 -6.36 3.70
C VAL A 58 -7.70 -6.99 2.71
N ALA A 59 -6.78 -6.20 2.15
CA ALA A 59 -5.58 -6.68 1.48
C ALA A 59 -4.36 -6.46 2.38
N PHE A 60 -3.50 -7.46 2.47
CA PHE A 60 -2.17 -7.37 3.07
C PHE A 60 -1.13 -7.82 2.04
N VAL A 61 -0.04 -7.06 1.93
CA VAL A 61 1.10 -7.40 1.06
C VAL A 61 2.31 -7.74 1.91
N GLY A 62 2.99 -8.83 1.59
CA GLY A 62 4.32 -9.13 2.13
C GLY A 62 4.47 -10.54 2.68
N ALA A 63 5.72 -10.87 2.98
CA ALA A 63 6.09 -12.17 3.53
C ALA A 63 5.47 -12.38 4.92
N THR A 64 5.07 -13.61 5.21
CA THR A 64 4.47 -13.99 6.49
C THR A 64 5.52 -13.99 7.59
N SER A 65 5.25 -13.27 8.68
CA SER A 65 5.97 -13.35 9.95
C SER A 65 5.02 -13.77 11.06
N PHE A 66 5.53 -14.03 12.27
CA PHE A 66 4.66 -14.29 13.42
C PHE A 66 3.67 -13.15 13.67
N ALA A 67 4.16 -11.91 13.75
CA ALA A 67 3.33 -10.73 13.98
C ALA A 67 2.25 -10.55 12.89
N ARG A 68 2.63 -10.69 11.61
CA ARG A 68 1.71 -10.58 10.47
C ARG A 68 0.65 -11.67 10.46
N ARG A 69 1.03 -12.93 10.75
CA ARG A 69 0.07 -14.03 10.87
C ARG A 69 -0.91 -13.81 12.01
N THR A 70 -0.44 -13.29 13.15
CA THR A 70 -1.31 -12.96 14.28
C THR A 70 -2.34 -11.88 13.90
N ALA A 71 -1.91 -10.82 13.22
CA ALA A 71 -2.83 -9.77 12.75
C ALA A 71 -3.85 -10.29 11.73
N VAL A 72 -3.40 -11.07 10.74
CA VAL A 72 -4.29 -11.69 9.74
C VAL A 72 -5.29 -12.65 10.38
N ALA A 73 -4.84 -13.52 11.28
CA ALA A 73 -5.72 -14.45 12.00
C ALA A 73 -6.72 -13.70 12.90
N ALA A 74 -6.30 -12.61 13.54
CA ALA A 74 -7.18 -11.78 14.36
C ALA A 74 -8.25 -11.05 13.52
N MET A 75 -7.91 -10.56 12.32
CA MET A 75 -8.90 -10.01 11.38
C MET A 75 -9.89 -11.08 10.92
N ALA A 76 -9.41 -12.27 10.55
CA ALA A 76 -10.27 -13.38 10.17
C ALA A 76 -11.20 -13.84 11.31
N ALA A 77 -10.73 -13.80 12.57
CA ALA A 77 -11.54 -14.10 13.74
C ALA A 77 -12.67 -13.07 13.99
N GLN A 78 -12.57 -11.86 13.43
CA GLN A 78 -13.65 -10.87 13.39
C GLN A 78 -14.63 -11.11 12.21
N GLY A 79 -14.46 -12.20 11.45
CA GLY A 79 -15.27 -12.51 10.28
C GLY A 79 -14.86 -11.75 9.01
N LEU A 80 -13.71 -11.06 9.03
CA LEU A 80 -13.21 -10.32 7.86
C LEU A 80 -12.57 -11.26 6.84
N THR A 81 -12.82 -10.98 5.57
CA THR A 81 -12.13 -11.62 4.45
C THR A 81 -10.80 -10.91 4.17
N VAL A 82 -9.70 -11.67 4.17
CA VAL A 82 -8.35 -11.11 4.02
C VAL A 82 -7.64 -11.72 2.80
N ALA A 83 -7.28 -10.87 1.83
CA ALA A 83 -6.38 -11.23 0.74
C ALA A 83 -4.93 -11.06 1.18
N ILE A 84 -4.16 -12.15 1.16
CA ILE A 84 -2.70 -12.10 1.27
C ILE A 84 -2.14 -12.01 -0.15
N VAL A 85 -1.69 -10.83 -0.53
CA VAL A 85 -1.32 -10.50 -1.90
C VAL A 85 0.19 -10.51 -2.04
N ASN A 86 0.71 -11.56 -2.67
CA ASN A 86 2.12 -11.71 -3.03
C ASN A 86 2.21 -12.06 -4.53
N GLY A 87 3.30 -11.70 -5.20
CA GLY A 87 3.50 -11.98 -6.61
C GLY A 87 4.08 -10.80 -7.38
N ASP A 88 4.05 -10.89 -8.71
CA ASP A 88 4.48 -9.81 -9.58
C ASP A 88 3.64 -8.53 -9.39
N PRO A 89 4.15 -7.35 -9.78
CA PRO A 89 3.47 -6.08 -9.54
C PRO A 89 2.05 -5.99 -10.11
N ALA A 90 1.76 -6.62 -11.24
CA ALA A 90 0.44 -6.51 -11.87
C ALA A 90 -0.61 -7.31 -11.12
N ASN A 91 -0.31 -8.58 -10.80
CA ASN A 91 -1.19 -9.42 -9.99
C ASN A 91 -1.35 -8.87 -8.57
N ARG A 92 -0.27 -8.33 -8.01
CA ARG A 92 -0.34 -7.64 -6.71
C ARG A 92 -1.31 -6.48 -6.76
N ASP A 93 -1.29 -5.68 -7.83
CA ASP A 93 -2.14 -4.50 -7.88
C ASP A 93 -3.62 -4.86 -8.07
N LEU A 94 -3.91 -5.93 -8.81
CA LEU A 94 -5.26 -6.48 -8.90
C LEU A 94 -5.76 -6.99 -7.53
N GLY A 95 -4.93 -7.73 -6.80
CA GLY A 95 -5.28 -8.25 -5.47
C GLY A 95 -5.48 -7.17 -4.41
N ILE A 96 -4.78 -6.04 -4.51
CA ILE A 96 -5.02 -4.90 -3.62
C ILE A 96 -6.33 -4.20 -4.01
N ALA A 97 -6.55 -3.95 -5.30
CA ALA A 97 -7.76 -3.27 -5.79
C ALA A 97 -9.05 -4.07 -5.50
N SER A 98 -8.97 -5.39 -5.36
CA SER A 98 -10.09 -6.25 -4.98
C SER A 98 -10.45 -6.19 -3.48
N ALA A 99 -9.73 -5.41 -2.68
CA ALA A 99 -10.01 -5.23 -1.25
C ALA A 99 -10.53 -3.82 -0.90
N ARG A 100 -11.33 -3.71 0.17
CA ARG A 100 -11.86 -2.43 0.67
C ARG A 100 -10.80 -1.56 1.35
N VAL A 101 -9.90 -2.20 2.09
CA VAL A 101 -8.82 -1.56 2.84
C VAL A 101 -7.49 -2.27 2.54
N LEU A 102 -6.41 -1.51 2.34
CA LEU A 102 -5.05 -2.03 2.35
C LEU A 102 -4.43 -1.81 3.73
N VAL A 103 -3.82 -2.85 4.32
CA VAL A 103 -3.14 -2.74 5.62
C VAL A 103 -1.62 -2.78 5.49
N ASN A 104 -0.95 -1.86 6.19
CA ASN A 104 0.48 -1.91 6.45
C ASN A 104 0.72 -2.58 7.81
N ILE A 105 1.33 -3.78 7.76
CA ILE A 105 1.66 -4.57 8.95
C ILE A 105 3.17 -4.75 9.04
N HIS A 106 3.73 -4.35 10.17
CA HIS A 106 5.14 -4.45 10.52
C HIS A 106 5.59 -5.91 10.53
N TYR A 107 6.85 -6.14 10.15
CA TYR A 107 7.40 -7.49 10.07
C TYR A 107 7.52 -8.14 11.44
N GLN A 108 7.87 -7.38 12.48
CA GLN A 108 8.02 -7.84 13.86
C GLN A 108 7.80 -6.66 14.81
N ALA A 109 7.68 -6.94 16.11
CA ALA A 109 7.35 -5.93 17.12
C ALA A 109 8.37 -4.78 17.26
N THR A 110 9.60 -4.96 16.76
CA THR A 110 10.66 -3.93 16.77
C THR A 110 10.81 -3.22 15.42
N TYR A 111 9.93 -3.49 14.46
CA TYR A 111 10.07 -3.05 13.07
C TYR A 111 9.05 -1.96 12.74
N PHE A 112 9.36 -0.71 13.05
CA PHE A 112 8.40 0.41 12.93
C PHE A 112 8.48 1.12 11.57
N VAL A 113 8.34 0.38 10.47
CA VAL A 113 8.52 0.93 9.12
C VAL A 113 7.18 1.13 8.42
N PHE A 114 6.98 2.35 7.92
CA PHE A 114 5.93 2.62 6.95
C PHE A 114 6.42 2.28 5.55
N GLU A 115 5.71 1.39 4.87
CA GLU A 115 6.13 0.86 3.58
C GLU A 115 5.70 1.79 2.44
N SER A 116 6.32 2.98 2.38
CA SER A 116 6.00 4.08 1.47
C SER A 116 5.85 3.64 0.02
N LEU A 117 6.80 2.86 -0.52
CA LEU A 117 6.74 2.37 -1.91
C LEU A 117 5.49 1.52 -2.19
N ARG A 118 4.94 0.88 -1.16
CA ARG A 118 3.73 0.05 -1.27
C ARG A 118 2.49 0.88 -1.02
N CYS A 119 2.47 1.69 0.03
CA CYS A 119 1.27 2.38 0.50
C CYS A 119 1.03 3.72 -0.21
N ASP A 120 2.06 4.52 -0.44
CA ASP A 120 1.88 5.92 -0.86
C ASP A 120 1.23 6.05 -2.24
N ARG A 121 1.53 5.12 -3.16
CA ARG A 121 0.88 5.04 -4.47
C ARG A 121 -0.60 4.69 -4.40
N TRP A 122 -1.01 3.84 -3.44
CA TRP A 122 -2.42 3.51 -3.23
C TRP A 122 -3.17 4.62 -2.51
N ILE A 123 -2.51 5.29 -1.56
CA ILE A 123 -3.04 6.51 -0.92
C ILE A 123 -3.28 7.57 -2.00
N ALA A 124 -2.29 7.85 -2.85
CA ALA A 124 -2.41 8.81 -3.95
C ALA A 124 -3.50 8.43 -4.99
N ALA A 125 -3.75 7.13 -5.16
CA ALA A 125 -4.84 6.63 -6.01
C ALA A 125 -6.23 6.75 -5.36
N GLY A 126 -6.30 7.09 -4.06
CA GLY A 126 -7.53 7.24 -3.29
C GLY A 126 -7.99 5.96 -2.57
N HIS A 127 -7.12 4.95 -2.43
CA HIS A 127 -7.41 3.78 -1.62
C HIS A 127 -7.34 4.11 -0.13
N VAL A 128 -8.25 3.55 0.65
CA VAL A 128 -8.15 3.57 2.12
C VAL A 128 -7.00 2.66 2.57
N VAL A 129 -6.02 3.25 3.25
CA VAL A 129 -4.89 2.55 3.87
C VAL A 129 -4.96 2.68 5.38
N VAL A 130 -4.75 1.56 6.08
CA VAL A 130 -4.62 1.52 7.55
C VAL A 130 -3.23 0.99 7.90
N SER A 131 -2.52 1.67 8.79
CA SER A 131 -1.15 1.31 9.18
C SER A 131 -0.99 1.19 10.69
N GLU A 132 -0.08 0.32 11.13
CA GLU A 132 0.54 0.44 12.45
C GLU A 132 1.36 1.75 12.54
N PRO A 133 1.49 2.37 13.73
CA PRO A 133 2.26 3.60 13.92
C PRO A 133 3.74 3.35 13.65
N SER A 134 4.28 4.10 12.70
CA SER A 134 5.64 3.90 12.20
C SER A 134 6.56 5.06 12.59
N TRP A 135 7.87 4.81 12.61
CA TRP A 135 8.85 5.86 12.81
C TRP A 135 8.81 6.86 11.64
N GLY A 136 8.85 8.15 11.98
CA GLY A 136 8.81 9.23 11.00
C GLY A 136 7.43 9.44 10.36
N ASP A 137 6.35 8.84 10.89
CA ASP A 137 4.98 9.08 10.40
C ASP A 137 4.64 10.58 10.34
N ASP A 138 5.15 11.37 11.29
CA ASP A 138 5.01 12.83 11.35
C ASP A 138 5.66 13.57 10.17
N THR A 139 6.66 12.94 9.54
CA THR A 139 7.41 13.46 8.39
C THR A 139 7.00 12.84 7.06
N ASN A 140 6.04 11.90 7.05
CA ASN A 140 5.52 11.34 5.80
C ASN A 140 4.72 12.40 5.02
N ASP A 141 5.03 12.57 3.74
CA ASP A 141 4.38 13.52 2.82
C ASP A 141 2.85 13.40 2.82
N LEU A 142 2.35 12.16 2.90
CA LEU A 142 0.92 11.81 2.86
C LEU A 142 0.34 11.57 4.26
N ARG A 143 1.03 11.98 5.34
CA ARG A 143 0.51 11.86 6.70
C ARG A 143 -0.90 12.47 6.81
N GLY A 144 -1.83 11.73 7.40
CA GLY A 144 -3.23 12.16 7.52
C GLY A 144 -4.11 11.83 6.32
N ALA A 145 -3.54 11.40 5.19
CA ALA A 145 -4.25 10.78 4.08
C ALA A 145 -4.36 9.24 4.22
N TYR A 146 -3.94 8.69 5.36
CA TYR A 146 -4.17 7.31 5.79
C TYR A 146 -4.50 7.25 7.28
N VAL A 147 -5.04 6.12 7.74
CA VAL A 147 -5.40 5.91 9.15
C VAL A 147 -4.27 5.16 9.84
N THR A 148 -3.86 5.64 11.01
CA THR A 148 -2.88 4.95 11.86
C THR A 148 -3.59 4.35 13.08
N SER A 149 -3.24 3.13 13.46
CA SER A 149 -3.72 2.54 14.71
C SER A 149 -3.05 3.23 15.92
N PRO A 150 -3.71 3.31 17.09
CA PRO A 150 -3.13 4.00 18.26
C PRO A 150 -1.83 3.37 18.76
N GLU A 151 -1.77 2.04 18.75
CA GLU A 151 -0.63 1.25 19.20
C GLU A 151 -0.10 0.33 18.09
N PRO A 152 1.21 -0.01 18.09
CA PRO A 152 1.83 -0.97 17.17
C PRO A 152 1.58 -2.41 17.61
N THR A 153 0.30 -2.77 17.72
CA THR A 153 -0.11 -4.13 18.09
C THR A 153 -1.13 -4.67 17.10
N PRO A 154 -1.12 -5.99 16.84
CA PRO A 154 -2.15 -6.63 16.02
C PRO A 154 -3.57 -6.31 16.47
N HIS A 155 -3.82 -6.24 17.78
CA HIS A 155 -5.14 -5.94 18.33
C HIS A 155 -5.60 -4.52 17.98
N SER A 156 -4.74 -3.53 18.21
CA SER A 156 -4.98 -2.12 17.89
C SER A 156 -5.20 -1.90 16.38
N LEU A 157 -4.43 -2.58 15.54
CA LEU A 157 -4.61 -2.57 14.09
C LEU A 157 -5.98 -3.16 13.70
N VAL A 158 -6.33 -4.35 14.20
CA VAL A 158 -7.59 -5.02 13.87
C VAL A 158 -8.79 -4.16 14.29
N ALA A 159 -8.77 -3.60 15.50
CA ALA A 159 -9.83 -2.71 15.98
C ALA A 159 -9.98 -1.47 15.09
N THR A 160 -8.85 -0.93 14.61
CA THR A 160 -8.84 0.20 13.69
C THR A 160 -9.44 -0.16 12.33
N VAL A 161 -9.09 -1.33 11.78
CA VAL A 161 -9.65 -1.84 10.52
C VAL A 161 -11.16 -2.04 10.63
N VAL A 162 -11.65 -2.67 11.70
CA VAL A 162 -13.09 -2.87 11.93
C VAL A 162 -13.83 -1.54 11.98
N ARG A 163 -13.30 -0.56 12.71
CA ARG A 163 -13.86 0.79 12.78
C ARG A 163 -13.90 1.47 11.40
N VAL A 164 -12.81 1.38 10.64
CA VAL A 164 -12.74 1.93 9.28
C VAL A 164 -13.75 1.28 8.36
N LEU A 165 -13.90 -0.04 8.39
CA LEU A 165 -14.88 -0.75 7.57
C LEU A 165 -16.32 -0.39 7.95
N SER A 166 -16.59 -0.13 9.23
CA SER A 166 -17.93 0.29 9.70
C SER A 166 -18.35 1.70 9.25
N ASP A 167 -17.39 2.57 8.94
CA ASP A 167 -17.59 3.93 8.39
C ASP A 167 -16.66 4.13 7.18
N LEU A 168 -16.76 3.23 6.19
CA LEU A 168 -15.81 3.23 5.06
C LEU A 168 -15.97 4.49 4.21
N GLU A 169 -17.22 4.88 3.93
CA GLU A 169 -17.51 6.06 3.11
C GLU A 169 -17.07 7.34 3.81
N GLY A 170 -17.42 7.52 5.08
CA GLY A 170 -17.01 8.69 5.86
C GLY A 170 -15.49 8.75 6.03
N THR A 171 -14.84 7.60 6.24
CA THR A 171 -13.37 7.52 6.27
C THR A 171 -12.78 7.94 4.94
N ARG A 172 -13.26 7.39 3.83
CA ARG A 172 -12.76 7.73 2.49
C ARG A 172 -12.93 9.22 2.19
N ALA A 173 -14.06 9.82 2.54
CA ALA A 173 -14.30 11.25 2.35
C ALA A 173 -13.27 12.11 3.12
N ARG A 174 -13.01 11.78 4.40
CA ARG A 174 -12.00 12.47 5.22
C ARG A 174 -10.58 12.34 4.65
N LEU A 175 -10.19 11.13 4.25
CA LEU A 175 -8.86 10.90 3.68
C LEU A 175 -8.69 11.59 2.31
N SER A 176 -9.74 11.61 1.48
CA SER A 176 -9.71 12.29 0.18
C SER A 176 -9.54 13.80 0.32
N ALA A 177 -10.17 14.42 1.33
CA ALA A 177 -9.98 15.84 1.62
C ALA A 177 -8.51 16.12 2.01
N ALA A 178 -7.97 15.35 2.96
CA ALA A 178 -6.58 15.48 3.39
C ALA A 178 -5.57 15.21 2.26
N LEU A 179 -5.86 14.25 1.37
CA LEU A 179 -5.03 13.96 0.21
C LEU A 179 -5.01 15.12 -0.79
N SER A 180 -6.17 15.71 -1.09
CA SER A 180 -6.29 16.79 -2.08
C SER A 180 -5.50 18.03 -1.66
N GLU A 181 -5.44 18.34 -0.36
CA GLU A 181 -4.62 19.42 0.18
C GLU A 181 -3.12 19.18 0.01
N ARG A 182 -2.68 17.91 0.04
CA ARG A 182 -1.26 17.54 0.12
C ARG A 182 -0.65 17.16 -1.21
N LEU A 183 -1.37 16.41 -2.04
CA LEU A 183 -0.81 15.73 -3.21
C LEU A 183 -0.23 16.74 -4.22
N GLU A 184 -0.88 17.87 -4.42
CA GLU A 184 -0.41 18.92 -5.32
C GLU A 184 0.88 19.58 -4.81
N SER A 185 0.98 19.84 -3.50
CA SER A 185 2.21 20.35 -2.88
C SER A 185 3.37 19.36 -3.03
N VAL A 186 3.10 18.07 -2.79
CA VAL A 186 4.09 16.99 -2.95
C VAL A 186 4.56 16.89 -4.40
N ARG A 187 3.64 16.89 -5.37
CA ARG A 187 3.96 16.87 -6.80
C ARG A 187 4.81 18.05 -7.22
N ALA A 188 4.45 19.26 -6.79
CA ALA A 188 5.20 20.47 -7.09
C ALA A 188 6.62 20.41 -6.51
N SER A 189 6.76 19.99 -5.24
CA SER A 189 8.06 19.84 -4.57
C SER A 189 8.96 18.82 -5.29
N ARG A 190 8.42 17.65 -5.65
CA ARG A 190 9.16 16.59 -6.36
C ARG A 190 9.51 17.01 -7.78
N GLY A 191 8.61 17.71 -8.47
CA GLY A 191 8.86 18.26 -9.81
C GLY A 191 9.99 19.29 -9.80
N ALA A 192 9.99 20.21 -8.83
CA ALA A 192 11.06 21.19 -8.68
C ALA A 192 12.42 20.53 -8.34
N ALA A 193 12.42 19.55 -7.43
CA ALA A 193 13.62 18.79 -7.08
C ALA A 193 14.18 18.03 -8.29
N LEU A 194 13.33 17.38 -9.09
CA LEU A 194 13.74 16.70 -10.31
C LEU A 194 14.28 17.67 -11.35
N ALA A 195 13.63 18.82 -11.55
CA ALA A 195 14.09 19.84 -12.49
C ALA A 195 15.46 20.42 -12.08
N SER A 196 15.66 20.70 -10.79
CA SER A 196 16.95 21.14 -10.25
C SER A 196 18.02 20.08 -10.50
N TRP A 197 17.74 18.82 -10.16
CA TRP A 197 18.67 17.71 -10.32
C TRP A 197 19.06 17.47 -11.79
N LEU A 198 18.12 17.64 -12.72
CA LEU A 198 18.38 17.54 -14.16
C LEU A 198 19.15 18.74 -14.74
N ALA A 199 19.15 19.89 -14.05
CA ALA A 199 19.88 21.08 -14.46
C ALA A 199 21.35 21.09 -13.97
N ASP A 200 21.67 20.24 -12.99
CA ASP A 200 23.01 20.07 -12.42
C ASP A 200 23.85 19.01 -13.19
N ASP A 201 23.26 18.31 -14.18
CA ASP A 201 23.88 17.37 -15.14
C ASP A 201 24.23 18.07 -16.47
#